data_AF-A0A9E5DW43-F1
#
_entry.id   AF-A0A9E5DW43-F1
#
_cell.length_a   1.000
_cell.length_b   1.000
_cell.length_c   1.000
_cell.angle_alpha   90.00
_cell.angle_beta   90.00
_cell.angle_gamma   90.00
#
_symmetry.space_group_name_H-M   'P 1'
#
loop_
_entity.id
_entity.type
_entity.pdbx_description
1 polymer ?
#
loop_
_entity_poly.entity_id
_entity_poly.type
_entity_poly.pdbx_seq_one_letter_code
_entity_poly.pdbx_strand_id
1 'polypeptide(L)'
;MAWLPLFWAAGAAIVGLAAMPAQMPANAAANDRILAVLGRISETMTNSAYKPVLRVDERRGRYEFDCSAMAGWVLTRSAPRARSTVGPARPLARDFARTIAAADIVRPRKGWLRVPRMVDARPGDVLAWRRPPWFPSRNTGHVAFVMAKPVAFGRGLLVRIADATSIGHGRDSRAAGQTGFGIGVLWITVDAATGAGTGYGWVGEESARADYAIETPILIGRATR
;
A
#
# COMPACT_ATOMS: atom_id res chain seq x y z
N MET A 1 -69.15 -19.21 -37.68
CA MET A 1 -69.14 -18.97 -36.23
C MET A 1 -67.69 -19.07 -35.76
N ALA A 2 -67.14 -17.94 -35.28
CA ALA A 2 -65.79 -17.81 -34.69
C ALA A 2 -65.65 -18.74 -33.47
N TRP A 3 -64.45 -19.15 -33.04
CA TRP A 3 -63.58 -18.44 -32.08
C TRP A 3 -62.11 -18.90 -32.21
N LEU A 4 -61.17 -17.95 -32.21
CA LEU A 4 -59.72 -18.12 -32.02
C LEU A 4 -59.34 -17.41 -30.71
N PRO A 5 -58.45 -17.96 -29.85
CA PRO A 5 -57.95 -17.21 -28.70
C PRO A 5 -56.71 -16.39 -29.05
N LEU A 6 -56.75 -15.11 -28.64
CA LEU A 6 -55.64 -14.16 -28.63
C LEU A 6 -54.52 -14.64 -27.69
N PHE A 7 -53.28 -14.65 -28.18
CA PHE A 7 -52.09 -14.58 -27.33
C PHE A 7 -51.57 -13.14 -27.30
N TRP A 8 -51.54 -12.55 -26.12
CA TRP A 8 -50.92 -11.26 -25.84
C TRP A 8 -49.40 -11.40 -25.79
N ALA A 9 -48.69 -10.54 -26.53
CA ALA A 9 -47.26 -10.35 -26.45
C ALA A 9 -46.93 -9.38 -25.30
N ALA A 10 -46.08 -9.79 -24.36
CA ALA A 10 -45.49 -8.91 -23.36
C ALA A 10 -44.00 -8.74 -23.67
N GLY A 11 -43.63 -7.57 -24.19
CA GLY A 11 -42.24 -7.16 -24.35
C GLY A 11 -41.61 -6.85 -22.99
N ALA A 12 -40.55 -7.56 -22.62
CA ALA A 12 -39.75 -7.25 -21.46
C ALA A 12 -38.66 -6.23 -21.83
N ALA A 13 -38.80 -5.01 -21.36
CA ALA A 13 -37.75 -4.00 -21.41
C ALA A 13 -36.64 -4.38 -20.42
N ILE A 14 -35.43 -4.65 -20.94
CA ILE A 14 -34.23 -4.85 -20.12
C ILE A 14 -33.73 -3.46 -19.69
N VAL A 15 -34.03 -3.08 -18.46
CA VAL A 15 -33.43 -1.91 -17.82
C VAL A 15 -32.02 -2.31 -17.38
N GLY A 16 -31.00 -1.76 -18.05
CA GLY A 16 -29.61 -1.92 -17.66
C GLY A 16 -29.35 -1.28 -16.29
N LEU A 17 -29.05 -2.10 -15.29
CA LEU A 17 -28.48 -1.63 -14.02
C LEU A 17 -27.05 -1.15 -14.28
N ALA A 18 -26.87 0.17 -14.31
CA ALA A 18 -25.55 0.77 -14.16
C ALA A 18 -24.98 0.35 -12.80
N ALA A 19 -23.87 -0.39 -12.80
CA ALA A 19 -23.14 -0.73 -11.58
C ALA A 19 -22.66 0.57 -10.92
N MET A 20 -23.31 0.95 -9.81
CA MET A 20 -22.80 2.01 -8.95
C MET A 20 -21.46 1.57 -8.34
N PRO A 21 -20.45 2.46 -8.21
CA PRO A 21 -19.21 2.09 -7.53
C PRO A 21 -19.53 1.69 -6.09
N ALA A 22 -19.09 0.50 -5.69
CA ALA A 22 -19.28 -0.01 -4.34
C ALA A 22 -18.72 0.98 -3.31
N GLN A 23 -19.61 1.71 -2.64
CA GLN A 23 -19.26 2.65 -1.60
C GLN A 23 -18.80 1.84 -0.38
N MET A 24 -17.51 1.96 -0.03
CA MET A 24 -16.95 1.24 1.12
C MET A 24 -17.75 1.55 2.39
N PRO A 25 -18.08 0.55 3.23
CA PRO A 25 -18.83 0.79 4.45
C PRO A 25 -18.07 1.76 5.36
N ALA A 26 -18.74 2.85 5.78
CA ALA A 26 -18.16 3.92 6.59
C ALA A 26 -17.55 3.41 7.92
N ASN A 27 -17.99 2.24 8.39
CA ASN A 27 -17.59 1.62 9.66
C ASN A 27 -16.41 0.63 9.56
N ALA A 28 -15.89 0.34 8.35
CA ALA A 28 -14.70 -0.51 8.23
C ALA A 28 -13.46 0.15 8.85
N ALA A 29 -12.54 -0.65 9.42
CA ALA A 29 -11.28 -0.11 9.91
C ALA A 29 -10.50 0.53 8.74
N ALA A 30 -9.71 1.56 9.01
CA ALA A 30 -8.93 2.23 7.97
C ALA A 30 -8.00 1.25 7.22
N ASN A 31 -7.47 0.23 7.89
CA ASN A 31 -6.68 -0.83 7.28
C ASN A 31 -7.48 -1.63 6.24
N ASP A 32 -8.73 -1.99 6.53
CA ASP A 32 -9.59 -2.71 5.58
C ASP A 32 -9.88 -1.84 4.35
N ARG A 33 -10.08 -0.53 4.56
CA ARG A 33 -10.21 0.43 3.46
C ARG A 33 -8.95 0.56 2.62
N ILE A 34 -7.78 0.57 3.24
CA ILE A 34 -6.49 0.56 2.54
C ILE A 34 -6.39 -0.70 1.67
N LEU A 35 -6.65 -1.88 2.26
CA LEU A 35 -6.55 -3.15 1.54
C LEU A 35 -7.54 -3.24 0.38
N ALA A 36 -8.77 -2.75 0.55
CA ALA A 36 -9.74 -2.71 -0.54
C ALA A 36 -9.32 -1.76 -1.68
N VAL A 37 -8.70 -0.62 -1.36
CA VAL A 37 -8.15 0.27 -2.40
C VAL A 37 -6.99 -0.41 -3.15
N LEU A 38 -6.08 -1.05 -2.43
CA LEU A 38 -4.95 -1.79 -3.03
C LEU A 38 -5.43 -2.98 -3.87
N GLY A 39 -6.44 -3.71 -3.38
CA GLY A 39 -7.10 -4.80 -4.12
C GLY A 39 -7.70 -4.30 -5.42
N ARG A 40 -8.44 -3.18 -5.39
CA ARG A 40 -8.97 -2.57 -6.62
C ARG A 40 -7.89 -2.18 -7.61
N ILE A 41 -6.76 -1.60 -7.18
CA ILE A 41 -5.63 -1.35 -8.09
C ILE A 41 -5.19 -2.67 -8.74
N SER A 42 -4.99 -3.72 -7.94
CA SER A 42 -4.56 -5.01 -8.45
C SER A 42 -5.55 -5.65 -9.43
N GLU A 43 -6.84 -5.44 -9.24
CA GLU A 43 -7.91 -6.01 -10.07
C GLU A 43 -8.10 -5.26 -11.39
N THR A 44 -7.98 -3.93 -11.39
CA THR A 44 -8.29 -3.11 -12.57
C THR A 44 -7.05 -2.70 -13.36
N MET A 45 -5.85 -2.86 -12.80
CA MET A 45 -4.61 -2.42 -13.44
C MET A 45 -4.33 -3.21 -14.71
N THR A 46 -4.29 -2.49 -15.83
CA THR A 46 -3.81 -2.96 -17.13
C THR A 46 -2.39 -2.46 -17.40
N ASN A 47 -2.03 -1.28 -16.86
CA ASN A 47 -0.71 -0.69 -17.00
C ASN A 47 -0.34 0.11 -15.74
N SER A 48 0.89 -0.10 -15.26
CA SER A 48 1.49 0.76 -14.24
C SER A 48 2.93 1.08 -14.56
N ALA A 49 3.36 2.27 -14.15
CA ALA A 49 4.74 2.72 -14.29
C ALA A 49 5.16 3.59 -13.10
N TYR A 50 6.43 3.47 -12.72
CA TYR A 50 7.03 4.32 -11.68
C TYR A 50 7.34 5.69 -12.27
N LYS A 51 6.59 6.71 -11.86
CA LYS A 51 6.72 8.08 -12.38
C LYS A 51 6.63 9.10 -11.24
N PRO A 52 7.39 10.22 -11.28
CA PRO A 52 7.34 11.26 -10.26
C PRO A 52 6.08 12.15 -10.34
N VAL A 53 4.97 11.63 -10.87
CA VAL A 53 3.68 12.31 -11.05
C VAL A 53 2.57 11.44 -10.48
N LEU A 54 1.36 11.97 -10.31
CA LEU A 54 0.20 11.17 -9.97
C LEU A 54 -0.77 11.21 -11.16
N ARG A 55 -0.84 10.12 -11.94
CA ARG A 55 -1.78 9.98 -13.05
C ARG A 55 -2.48 8.63 -12.94
N VAL A 56 -3.73 8.69 -12.51
CA VAL A 56 -4.58 7.51 -12.34
C VAL A 56 -5.83 7.66 -13.19
N ASP A 57 -6.07 6.71 -14.09
CA ASP A 57 -7.31 6.54 -14.85
C ASP A 57 -7.82 5.13 -14.53
N GLU A 58 -8.64 5.03 -13.48
CA GLU A 58 -9.16 3.75 -12.97
C GLU A 58 -10.02 3.03 -14.03
N ARG A 59 -10.72 3.80 -14.88
CA ARG A 59 -11.55 3.24 -15.96
C ARG A 59 -10.72 2.56 -17.04
N ARG A 60 -9.54 3.10 -17.34
CA ARG A 60 -8.60 2.51 -18.32
C ARG A 60 -7.56 1.58 -17.67
N GLY A 61 -7.59 1.41 -16.36
CA GLY A 61 -6.63 0.57 -15.62
C GLY A 61 -5.20 1.14 -15.59
N ARG A 62 -5.04 2.46 -15.72
CA ARG A 62 -3.73 3.12 -15.83
C ARG A 62 -3.33 3.75 -14.50
N TYR A 63 -2.20 3.32 -13.94
CA TYR A 63 -1.69 3.76 -12.65
C TYR A 63 -0.23 4.21 -12.74
N GLU A 64 0.03 5.52 -12.82
CA GLU A 64 1.39 6.06 -12.80
C GLU A 64 1.62 6.91 -11.55
N PHE A 65 2.55 6.45 -10.73
CA PHE A 65 2.94 7.09 -9.48
C PHE A 65 4.32 6.65 -9.03
N ASP A 66 4.91 7.37 -8.08
CA ASP A 66 5.98 6.86 -7.24
C ASP A 66 5.40 6.34 -5.92
N CYS A 67 6.26 5.77 -5.06
CA CYS A 67 5.83 5.17 -3.79
C CYS A 67 5.01 6.14 -2.94
N SER A 68 5.44 7.39 -2.82
CA SER A 68 4.78 8.37 -1.97
C SER A 68 3.53 8.99 -2.60
N ALA A 69 3.45 9.10 -3.94
CA ALA A 69 2.21 9.48 -4.62
C ALA A 69 1.16 8.40 -4.45
N MET A 70 1.55 7.14 -4.64
CA MET A 70 0.67 5.99 -4.43
C MET A 70 0.15 5.99 -2.99
N ALA A 71 1.04 6.04 -2.00
CA ALA A 71 0.64 6.04 -0.59
C ALA A 71 -0.28 7.21 -0.26
N GLY A 72 0.04 8.41 -0.77
CA GLY A 72 -0.81 9.60 -0.62
C GLY A 72 -2.20 9.39 -1.24
N TRP A 73 -2.28 8.86 -2.45
CA TRP A 73 -3.53 8.62 -3.19
C TRP A 73 -4.40 7.56 -2.52
N VAL A 74 -3.79 6.48 -2.02
CA VAL A 74 -4.48 5.42 -1.26
C VAL A 74 -5.06 6.01 0.02
N LEU A 75 -4.25 6.70 0.82
CA LEU A 75 -4.71 7.27 2.09
C LEU A 75 -5.76 8.37 1.91
N THR A 76 -5.72 9.16 0.84
CA THR A 76 -6.81 10.11 0.54
C THR A 76 -8.17 9.40 0.47
N ARG A 77 -8.21 8.16 -0.02
CA ARG A 77 -9.45 7.38 -0.21
C ARG A 77 -9.83 6.55 1.01
N SER A 78 -8.85 6.10 1.79
CA SER A 78 -9.09 5.14 2.88
C SER A 78 -8.98 5.73 4.28
N ALA A 79 -8.16 6.77 4.46
CA ALA A 79 -7.84 7.40 5.73
C ALA A 79 -7.49 8.90 5.56
N PRO A 80 -8.44 9.74 5.12
CA PRO A 80 -8.18 11.14 4.77
C PRO A 80 -7.61 11.98 5.93
N ARG A 81 -7.93 11.65 7.19
CA ARG A 81 -7.36 12.38 8.35
C ARG A 81 -5.89 12.03 8.59
N ALA A 82 -5.50 10.78 8.39
CA ALA A 82 -4.11 10.35 8.41
C ALA A 82 -3.36 10.99 7.23
N ARG A 83 -3.97 11.02 6.05
CA ARG A 83 -3.39 11.65 4.86
C ARG A 83 -3.11 13.14 5.05
N SER A 84 -4.05 13.89 5.64
CA SER A 84 -3.93 15.35 5.79
C SER A 84 -2.80 15.78 6.73
N THR A 85 -2.25 14.84 7.50
CA THR A 85 -1.16 15.09 8.46
C THR A 85 0.20 14.62 7.94
N VAL A 86 0.24 14.02 6.74
CA VAL A 86 1.49 13.68 6.05
C VAL A 86 1.85 14.78 5.07
N GLY A 87 2.74 15.67 5.54
CA GLY A 87 3.44 16.64 4.69
C GLY A 87 2.53 17.52 3.81
N PRO A 88 3.07 18.05 2.70
CA PRO A 88 2.30 18.87 1.77
C PRO A 88 1.31 18.04 0.93
N ALA A 89 0.62 18.69 -0.01
CA ALA A 89 -0.27 18.02 -0.97
C ALA A 89 0.43 16.92 -1.77
N ARG A 90 1.75 17.01 -1.98
CA ARG A 90 2.57 15.95 -2.60
C ARG A 90 3.64 15.46 -1.61
N PRO A 91 3.32 14.49 -0.74
CA PRO A 91 4.26 14.03 0.27
C PRO A 91 5.38 13.20 -0.36
N LEU A 92 6.54 13.26 0.30
CA LEU A 92 7.71 12.42 0.04
C LEU A 92 7.77 11.29 1.05
N ALA A 93 8.54 10.22 0.78
CA ALA A 93 8.68 9.09 1.71
C ALA A 93 9.17 9.53 3.10
N ARG A 94 10.12 10.48 3.14
CA ARG A 94 10.60 11.09 4.39
C ARG A 94 9.50 11.78 5.21
N ASP A 95 8.42 12.25 4.59
CA ASP A 95 7.32 12.91 5.28
C ASP A 95 6.46 11.87 5.99
N PHE A 96 6.20 10.72 5.36
CA PHE A 96 5.58 9.57 6.01
C PHE A 96 6.42 9.10 7.21
N ALA A 97 7.72 8.90 7.00
CA ALA A 97 8.62 8.47 8.07
C ALA A 97 8.60 9.47 9.26
N ARG A 98 8.64 10.78 8.98
CA ARG A 98 8.55 11.82 10.01
C ARG A 98 7.21 11.79 10.75
N THR A 99 6.10 11.71 10.03
CA THR A 99 4.76 11.68 10.63
C THR A 99 4.58 10.45 11.52
N ILE A 100 5.01 9.27 11.05
CA ILE A 100 4.94 8.02 11.81
C ILE A 100 5.84 8.08 13.06
N ALA A 101 7.07 8.58 12.92
CA ALA A 101 8.00 8.72 14.04
C ALA A 101 7.40 9.58 15.18
N ALA A 102 6.66 10.64 14.82
CA ALA A 102 6.02 11.56 15.77
C ALA A 102 4.67 11.06 16.32
N ALA A 103 4.14 9.94 15.82
CA ALA A 103 2.87 9.40 16.30
C ALA A 103 3.01 8.68 17.65
N ASP A 104 1.94 8.75 18.45
CA ASP A 104 1.83 8.12 19.76
C ASP A 104 1.71 6.58 19.61
N ILE A 105 2.18 5.84 20.62
CA ILE A 105 2.20 4.36 20.62
C ILE A 105 1.04 3.72 21.38
N VAL A 106 0.30 4.51 22.16
CA VAL A 106 -0.81 4.06 23.02
C VAL A 106 -2.15 4.46 22.41
N ARG A 107 -2.28 5.72 21.97
CA ARG A 107 -3.55 6.25 21.48
C ARG A 107 -3.39 6.92 20.12
N PRO A 108 -4.24 6.59 19.12
CA PRO A 108 -4.18 7.26 17.83
C PRO A 108 -4.37 8.78 17.96
N ARG A 109 -3.45 9.56 17.40
CA ARG A 109 -3.54 11.02 17.30
C ARG A 109 -3.34 11.44 15.86
N LYS A 110 -4.10 12.45 15.43
CA LYS A 110 -4.00 13.01 14.06
C LYS A 110 -4.08 11.93 12.95
N GLY A 111 -4.89 10.89 13.18
CA GLY A 111 -5.09 9.79 12.23
C GLY A 111 -4.06 8.66 12.30
N TRP A 112 -3.03 8.75 13.15
CA TRP A 112 -1.94 7.78 13.22
C TRP A 112 -1.76 7.18 14.62
N LEU A 113 -1.44 5.89 14.65
CA LEU A 113 -0.85 5.19 15.79
C LEU A 113 0.49 4.59 15.33
N ARG A 114 1.57 4.87 16.05
CA ARG A 114 2.87 4.24 15.75
C ARG A 114 2.87 2.82 16.30
N VAL A 115 3.25 1.85 15.47
CA VAL A 115 3.41 0.45 15.87
C VAL A 115 4.90 0.23 16.17
N PRO A 116 5.30 0.01 17.44
CA PRO A 116 6.73 0.02 17.81
C PRO A 116 7.50 -1.19 17.29
N ARG A 117 6.85 -2.36 17.26
CA ARG A 117 7.50 -3.64 16.94
C ARG A 117 7.10 -4.10 15.55
N MET A 118 8.08 -4.54 14.77
CA MET A 118 7.82 -5.00 13.40
C MET A 118 6.89 -6.21 13.34
N VAL A 119 6.95 -7.10 14.33
CA VAL A 119 6.09 -8.30 14.41
C VAL A 119 4.60 -7.96 14.64
N ASP A 120 4.31 -6.77 15.15
CA ASP A 120 2.94 -6.30 15.44
C ASP A 120 2.29 -5.59 14.24
N ALA A 121 3.02 -5.49 13.12
CA ALA A 121 2.47 -4.94 11.89
C ALA A 121 1.30 -5.81 11.40
N ARG A 122 0.26 -5.14 10.91
CA ARG A 122 -0.96 -5.76 10.39
C ARG A 122 -1.16 -5.37 8.94
N PRO A 123 -1.89 -6.19 8.16
CA PRO A 123 -2.36 -5.79 6.84
C PRO A 123 -3.00 -4.39 6.88
N GLY A 124 -2.63 -3.53 5.93
CA GLY A 124 -3.05 -2.14 5.84
C GLY A 124 -2.19 -1.13 6.59
N ASP A 125 -1.30 -1.57 7.49
CA ASP A 125 -0.34 -0.65 8.12
C ASP A 125 0.65 -0.09 7.08
N VAL A 126 1.13 1.13 7.31
CA VAL A 126 2.09 1.83 6.45
C VAL A 126 3.50 1.62 6.97
N LEU A 127 4.38 1.11 6.12
CA LEU A 127 5.83 1.07 6.33
C LEU A 127 6.47 2.29 5.68
N ALA A 128 7.35 2.98 6.39
CA ALA A 128 8.11 4.09 5.82
C ALA A 128 9.50 4.19 6.44
N TRP A 129 10.46 4.60 5.63
CA TRP A 129 11.81 4.91 6.08
C TRP A 129 12.41 6.05 5.29
N ARG A 130 13.46 6.65 5.84
CA ARG A 130 14.27 7.66 5.17
C ARG A 130 15.43 6.98 4.47
N ARG A 131 15.86 7.56 3.35
CA ARG A 131 17.15 7.19 2.73
C ARG A 131 18.27 7.47 3.73
N PRO A 132 19.19 6.51 4.00
CA PRO A 132 20.41 6.79 4.74
C PRO A 132 21.24 7.87 4.04
N PRO A 133 21.95 8.76 4.77
CA PRO A 133 22.80 9.78 4.16
C PRO A 133 23.83 9.22 3.17
N TRP A 134 24.44 8.07 3.51
CA TRP A 134 25.49 7.40 2.73
C TRP A 134 24.98 6.67 1.49
N PHE A 135 23.67 6.42 1.37
CA PHE A 135 23.14 5.61 0.27
C PHE A 135 23.16 6.39 -1.05
N PRO A 136 23.77 5.87 -2.14
CA PRO A 136 24.04 6.61 -3.37
C PRO A 136 22.80 6.75 -4.26
N SER A 137 21.82 7.52 -3.80
CA SER A 137 20.58 7.81 -4.52
C SER A 137 20.04 9.20 -4.16
N ARG A 138 19.31 9.81 -5.09
CA ARG A 138 18.56 11.05 -4.85
C ARG A 138 17.16 10.82 -4.28
N ASN A 139 16.77 9.58 -4.01
CA ASN A 139 15.47 9.28 -3.41
C ASN A 139 15.35 9.82 -1.97
N THR A 140 14.13 9.88 -1.45
CA THR A 140 13.84 10.42 -0.11
C THR A 140 13.64 9.32 0.95
N GLY A 141 13.85 8.07 0.58
CA GLY A 141 13.42 6.88 1.30
C GLY A 141 12.32 6.16 0.51
N HIS A 142 11.54 5.35 1.22
CA HIS A 142 10.45 4.58 0.63
C HIS A 142 9.24 4.52 1.54
N VAL A 143 8.08 4.24 0.95
CA VAL A 143 6.83 3.99 1.65
C VAL A 143 6.07 2.87 0.97
N ALA A 144 5.51 1.97 1.77
CA ALA A 144 4.78 0.80 1.31
C ALA A 144 3.64 0.45 2.28
N PHE A 145 2.70 -0.39 1.85
CA PHE A 145 1.64 -0.92 2.70
C PHE A 145 1.93 -2.39 3.03
N VAL A 146 1.72 -2.78 4.28
CA VAL A 146 1.79 -4.17 4.70
C VAL A 146 0.59 -4.93 4.15
N MET A 147 0.83 -6.08 3.51
CA MET A 147 -0.20 -6.90 2.88
C MET A 147 -0.53 -8.17 3.66
N ALA A 148 0.39 -8.62 4.51
CA ALA A 148 0.22 -9.82 5.35
C ALA A 148 0.94 -9.63 6.68
N LYS A 149 0.58 -10.45 7.68
CA LYS A 149 1.32 -10.50 8.94
C LYS A 149 2.79 -10.87 8.66
N PRO A 150 3.79 -10.14 9.21
CA PRO A 150 5.19 -10.48 9.04
C PRO A 150 5.53 -11.89 9.54
N VAL A 151 6.49 -12.52 8.87
CA VAL A 151 6.94 -13.89 9.18
C VAL A 151 8.41 -13.85 9.59
N ALA A 152 8.78 -14.50 10.69
CA ALA A 152 10.16 -14.55 11.14
C ALA A 152 11.06 -15.26 10.12
N PHE A 153 12.25 -14.69 9.87
CA PHE A 153 13.25 -15.26 8.98
C PHE A 153 14.65 -14.75 9.33
N GLY A 154 15.51 -15.65 9.81
CA GLY A 154 16.83 -15.30 10.34
C GLY A 154 16.71 -14.28 11.48
N ARG A 155 17.56 -13.24 11.46
CA ARG A 155 17.55 -12.12 12.43
C ARG A 155 16.49 -11.04 12.15
N GLY A 156 15.52 -11.33 11.30
CA GLY A 156 14.55 -10.34 10.83
C GLY A 156 13.19 -10.95 10.50
N LEU A 157 12.41 -10.22 9.71
CA LEU A 157 11.07 -10.60 9.30
C LEU A 157 10.95 -10.45 7.78
N LEU A 158 10.32 -11.42 7.13
CA LEU A 158 9.78 -11.25 5.78
C LEU A 158 8.47 -10.48 5.87
N VAL A 159 8.39 -9.38 5.13
CA VAL A 159 7.21 -8.51 5.12
C VAL A 159 6.69 -8.40 3.70
N ARG A 160 5.49 -8.94 3.47
CA ARG A 160 4.79 -8.80 2.20
C ARG A 160 4.21 -7.39 2.10
N ILE A 161 4.56 -6.67 1.05
CA ILE A 161 4.19 -5.26 0.87
C ILE A 161 3.56 -4.99 -0.49
N ALA A 162 2.71 -3.96 -0.56
CA ALA A 162 2.30 -3.32 -1.80
C ALA A 162 2.91 -1.92 -1.87
N ASP A 163 3.50 -1.57 -3.00
CA ASP A 163 4.17 -0.29 -3.21
C ASP A 163 4.20 0.10 -4.68
N ALA A 164 4.89 1.22 -4.98
CA ALA A 164 5.30 1.57 -6.32
C ALA A 164 6.80 1.79 -6.38
N THR A 165 7.51 1.14 -7.30
CA THR A 165 8.98 1.19 -7.37
C THR A 165 9.50 1.02 -8.80
N SER A 166 10.73 1.49 -9.05
CA SER A 166 11.46 1.26 -10.30
C SER A 166 12.17 -0.10 -10.35
N ILE A 167 12.34 -0.77 -9.21
CA ILE A 167 12.99 -2.08 -9.11
C ILE A 167 12.12 -2.95 -8.21
N GLY A 168 11.69 -4.11 -8.70
CA GLY A 168 10.88 -5.06 -7.93
C GLY A 168 11.61 -5.65 -6.72
N HIS A 169 10.84 -6.26 -5.82
CA HIS A 169 11.33 -6.91 -4.59
C HIS A 169 11.48 -8.43 -4.76
N GLY A 170 11.70 -9.16 -3.67
CA GLY A 170 11.64 -10.61 -3.67
C GLY A 170 10.20 -11.11 -3.89
N ARG A 171 10.00 -12.16 -4.70
CA ARG A 171 8.66 -12.73 -5.00
C ARG A 171 7.65 -11.65 -5.44
N ASP A 172 8.11 -10.74 -6.29
CA ASP A 172 7.31 -9.61 -6.79
C ASP A 172 6.26 -10.05 -7.81
N SER A 173 5.11 -9.36 -7.82
CA SER A 173 4.06 -9.57 -8.82
C SER A 173 4.39 -8.91 -10.17
N ARG A 174 5.36 -7.99 -10.22
CA ARG A 174 5.84 -7.37 -11.45
C ARG A 174 6.73 -8.34 -12.22
N ALA A 175 6.66 -8.29 -13.54
CA ALA A 175 7.64 -8.96 -14.38
C ALA A 175 9.03 -8.31 -14.24
N ALA A 176 10.08 -9.05 -14.60
CA ALA A 176 11.44 -8.51 -14.61
C ALA A 176 11.53 -7.25 -15.49
N GLY A 177 12.13 -6.18 -14.96
CA GLY A 177 12.24 -4.89 -15.64
C GLY A 177 10.98 -4.01 -15.62
N GLN A 178 9.84 -4.53 -15.16
CA GLN A 178 8.62 -3.75 -15.01
C GLN A 178 8.70 -2.84 -13.77
N THR A 179 8.14 -1.63 -13.90
CA THR A 179 8.10 -0.62 -12.82
C THR A 179 6.65 -0.30 -12.45
N GLY A 180 6.44 0.46 -11.38
CA GLY A 180 5.11 0.93 -10.98
C GLY A 180 4.54 0.13 -9.82
N PHE A 181 3.23 -0.06 -9.76
CA PHE A 181 2.53 -0.82 -8.72
C PHE A 181 2.89 -2.30 -8.74
N GLY A 182 2.92 -2.92 -7.55
CA GLY A 182 3.12 -4.34 -7.40
C GLY A 182 3.24 -4.74 -5.95
N ILE A 183 3.25 -6.06 -5.74
CA ILE A 183 3.26 -6.69 -4.43
C ILE A 183 4.49 -7.61 -4.36
N GLY A 184 5.34 -7.37 -3.38
CA GLY A 184 6.57 -8.11 -3.19
C GLY A 184 6.87 -8.38 -1.72
N VAL A 185 8.07 -8.89 -1.46
CA VAL A 185 8.54 -9.25 -0.12
C VAL A 185 9.86 -8.55 0.16
N LEU A 186 9.89 -7.78 1.23
CA LEU A 186 11.11 -7.25 1.83
C LEU A 186 11.55 -8.17 2.97
N TRP A 187 12.84 -8.18 3.25
CA TRP A 187 13.35 -8.63 4.54
C TRP A 187 13.64 -7.42 5.40
N ILE A 188 13.08 -7.36 6.61
CA ILE A 188 13.31 -6.26 7.54
C ILE A 188 14.10 -6.78 8.72
N THR A 189 15.28 -6.22 8.96
CA THR A 189 16.07 -6.53 10.16
C THR A 189 15.44 -5.85 11.36
N VAL A 190 15.54 -6.50 12.53
CA VAL A 190 14.96 -5.98 13.77
C VAL A 190 16.01 -5.88 14.86
N ASP A 191 15.85 -4.90 15.73
CA ASP A 191 16.57 -4.84 16.99
C ASP A 191 16.07 -5.97 17.92
N ALA A 192 16.99 -6.75 18.47
CA ALA A 192 16.64 -7.96 19.24
C ALA A 192 15.94 -7.63 20.57
N ALA A 193 16.25 -6.51 21.20
CA ALA A 193 15.69 -6.12 22.49
C ALA A 193 14.31 -5.50 22.36
N THR A 194 14.12 -4.63 21.36
CA THR A 194 12.92 -3.81 21.21
C THR A 194 11.98 -4.32 20.13
N GLY A 195 12.46 -5.11 19.16
CA GLY A 195 11.71 -5.52 17.98
C GLY A 195 11.47 -4.40 16.96
N ALA A 196 12.11 -3.23 17.12
CA ALA A 196 12.04 -2.12 16.18
C ALA A 196 12.77 -2.45 14.87
N GLY A 197 12.31 -1.93 13.73
CA GLY A 197 12.94 -2.17 12.43
C GLY A 197 14.22 -1.35 12.26
N THR A 198 15.32 -2.01 11.90
CA THR A 198 16.67 -1.41 11.84
C THR A 198 17.26 -1.30 10.43
N GLY A 199 16.66 -1.96 9.45
CA GLY A 199 17.14 -1.95 8.08
C GLY A 199 16.28 -2.83 7.17
N TYR A 200 16.59 -2.80 5.88
CA TYR A 200 15.85 -3.56 4.88
C TYR A 200 16.77 -4.26 3.86
N GLY A 201 16.43 -5.50 3.56
CA GLY A 201 16.88 -6.26 2.40
C GLY A 201 15.82 -6.22 1.30
N TRP A 202 16.20 -5.71 0.13
CA TRP A 202 15.27 -5.39 -0.96
C TRP A 202 14.66 -6.61 -1.64
N VAL A 203 15.42 -7.70 -1.78
CA VAL A 203 15.00 -8.92 -2.48
C VAL A 203 14.56 -10.04 -1.52
N GLY A 204 14.02 -9.64 -0.36
CA GLY A 204 13.42 -10.58 0.59
C GLY A 204 14.41 -11.61 1.12
N GLU A 205 14.09 -12.89 0.96
CA GLU A 205 14.92 -13.99 1.47
C GLU A 205 16.33 -14.01 0.88
N GLU A 206 16.52 -13.57 -0.36
CA GLU A 206 17.85 -13.54 -0.98
C GLU A 206 18.75 -12.53 -0.24
N SER A 207 18.23 -11.35 0.08
CA SER A 207 18.94 -10.38 0.92
C SER A 207 19.22 -10.94 2.31
N ALA A 208 18.28 -11.70 2.88
CA ALA A 208 18.47 -12.33 4.19
C ALA A 208 19.56 -13.40 4.18
N ARG A 209 19.60 -14.26 3.15
CA ARG A 209 20.64 -15.30 2.99
C ARG A 209 22.02 -14.69 2.75
N ALA A 210 22.08 -13.57 2.03
CA ALA A 210 23.31 -12.81 1.83
C ALA A 210 23.69 -11.93 3.04
N ASP A 211 22.85 -11.89 4.08
CA ASP A 211 22.94 -10.96 5.21
C ASP A 211 23.18 -9.49 4.80
N TYR A 212 22.58 -9.10 3.68
CA TYR A 212 22.75 -7.77 3.10
C TYR A 212 21.50 -6.91 3.35
N ALA A 213 21.63 -5.94 4.25
CA ALA A 213 20.60 -4.96 4.55
C ALA A 213 21.13 -3.53 4.44
N ILE A 214 20.28 -2.63 3.98
CA ILE A 214 20.52 -1.19 4.06
C ILE A 214 20.01 -0.72 5.42
N GLU A 215 20.92 -0.30 6.28
CA GLU A 215 20.61 0.13 7.64
C GLU A 215 19.91 1.50 7.65
N THR A 216 18.70 1.52 8.20
CA THR A 216 17.90 2.72 8.43
C THR A 216 16.68 2.35 9.28
N PRO A 217 16.21 3.23 10.18
CA PRO A 217 14.99 2.97 10.94
C PRO A 217 13.80 2.70 10.02
N ILE A 218 13.17 1.53 10.18
CA ILE A 218 11.94 1.15 9.48
C ILE A 218 10.78 1.38 10.43
N LEU A 219 9.89 2.30 10.05
CA LEU A 219 8.79 2.75 10.89
C LEU A 219 7.46 2.19 10.39
N ILE A 220 6.60 1.82 11.33
CA ILE A 220 5.23 1.37 11.04
C ILE A 220 4.21 2.35 11.62
N GLY A 221 3.33 2.83 10.77
CA GLY A 221 2.18 3.65 11.14
C GLY A 221 0.88 2.93 10.81
N ARG A 222 0.01 2.78 11.81
CA ARG A 222 -1.37 2.37 11.60
C ARG A 222 -2.23 3.60 11.37
N ALA A 223 -2.74 3.75 10.16
CA ALA A 223 -3.73 4.77 9.86
C ALA A 223 -5.07 4.39 10.52
N THR A 224 -5.82 5.38 11.01
CA THR A 224 -7.05 5.12 11.77
C THR A 224 -8.29 5.84 11.22
N ARG A 225 -8.11 6.99 10.57
CA ARG A 225 -9.16 7.80 9.94
C ARG A 225 -8.58 8.67 8.85
#